data_AF-A0A354BHZ8-F1
#
_entry.id   AF-A0A354BHZ8-F1
#
_cell.length_a   1.000
_cell.length_b   1.000
_cell.length_c   1.000
_cell.angle_alpha   90.00
_cell.angle_beta   90.00
_cell.angle_gamma   90.00
#
_symmetry.space_group_name_H-M   'P 1'
#
loop_
_entity.id
_entity.type
_entity.pdbx_description
1 polymer ?
#
loop_
_entity_poly.entity_id
_entity_poly.type
_entity_poly.pdbx_seq_one_letter_code
_entity_poly.pdbx_strand_id
1 'polypeptide(L)'
;MDEIKTRIYWLMGWRVVLVTLLLGLSLAFQVTKGERVETFYALIVFTYGATILYALILQHLVRSEVLVRFAWGQIAIDFIVESVLIARTGGIESPFSVLYVISVTVASLVPRRRVGLLTASLCIILFGLLTNLQLYGLTETWGWLPHTRLSAAETLQAFGVYALAFLVVGFLSGALADQLRTADQSLQEKEQGLHRLRAFHENIVNSISSGVFTTDAHGLITSFNPAAEEATGYSSEQVHGRPWREVFNWQPEGLE
;
A
#
# COMPACT_ATOMS: atom_id res chain seq x y z
N MET A 1 6.86 12.40 -1.22
CA MET A 1 6.75 12.63 0.24
C MET A 1 5.39 12.17 0.74
N ASP A 2 4.32 12.52 0.03
CA ASP A 2 2.95 12.09 0.35
C ASP A 2 2.76 10.58 0.28
N GLU A 3 3.39 9.90 -0.68
CA GLU A 3 3.30 8.45 -0.82
C GLU A 3 3.78 7.67 0.42
N ILE A 4 4.84 8.15 1.10
CA ILE A 4 5.35 7.52 2.33
C ILE A 4 4.35 7.73 3.46
N LYS A 5 3.78 8.93 3.58
CA LYS A 5 2.74 9.22 4.58
C LYS A 5 1.51 8.37 4.36
N THR A 6 1.03 8.23 3.12
CA THR A 6 -0.10 7.37 2.76
C THR A 6 0.14 5.92 3.17
N ARG A 7 1.35 5.40 2.98
CA ARG A 7 1.71 4.03 3.42
C ARG A 7 1.76 3.89 4.95
N ILE A 8 2.23 4.92 5.67
CA ILE A 8 2.18 4.94 7.14
C ILE A 8 0.72 5.01 7.63
N TYR A 9 -0.16 5.76 6.95
CA TYR A 9 -1.59 5.74 7.24
C TYR A 9 -2.21 4.36 6.98
N TRP A 10 -1.79 3.63 5.94
CA TRP A 10 -2.19 2.25 5.73
C TRP A 10 -1.74 1.31 6.85
N LEU A 11 -0.50 1.45 7.34
CA LEU A 11 -0.01 0.71 8.51
C LEU A 11 -0.88 0.96 9.75
N MET A 12 -1.21 2.23 10.02
CA MET A 12 -2.09 2.60 11.14
C MET A 12 -3.53 2.11 10.95
N GLY A 13 -4.07 2.20 9.73
CA GLY A 13 -5.41 1.72 9.40
C GLY A 13 -5.54 0.21 9.57
N TRP A 14 -4.56 -0.55 9.10
CA TRP A 14 -4.50 -1.99 9.34
C TRP A 14 -4.45 -2.32 10.83
N ARG A 15 -3.66 -1.57 11.61
CA ARG A 15 -3.59 -1.75 13.06
C ARG A 15 -4.95 -1.54 13.73
N VAL A 16 -5.75 -0.55 13.30
CA VAL A 16 -7.12 -0.37 13.81
C VAL A 16 -8.00 -1.58 13.50
N VAL A 17 -7.88 -2.16 12.31
CA VAL A 17 -8.61 -3.39 11.94
C VAL A 17 -8.21 -4.56 12.84
N LEU A 18 -6.90 -4.77 13.05
CA LEU A 18 -6.38 -5.81 13.95
C LEU A 18 -6.90 -5.65 15.38
N VAL A 19 -6.85 -4.43 15.93
CA VAL A 19 -7.29 -4.14 17.29
C VAL A 19 -8.80 -4.31 17.42
N THR A 20 -9.57 -3.97 16.39
CA THR A 20 -11.02 -4.18 16.35
C THR A 20 -11.36 -5.68 16.31
N LEU A 21 -10.62 -6.46 15.52
CA LEU A 21 -10.76 -7.92 15.49
C LEU A 21 -10.40 -8.55 16.85
N LEU A 22 -9.32 -8.06 17.48
CA LEU A 22 -8.91 -8.49 18.82
C LEU A 22 -9.98 -8.17 19.87
N LEU A 23 -10.60 -6.99 19.80
CA LEU A 23 -11.72 -6.59 20.65
C LEU A 23 -12.92 -7.52 20.46
N GLY A 24 -13.30 -7.82 19.22
CA GLY A 24 -14.38 -8.75 18.92
C GLY A 24 -14.13 -10.15 19.49
N LEU A 25 -12.90 -10.65 19.36
CA LEU A 25 -12.52 -11.95 19.91
C LEU A 25 -12.50 -11.95 21.44
N SER A 26 -12.02 -10.86 22.05
CA SER A 26 -12.04 -10.67 23.50
C SER A 26 -13.46 -10.67 24.06
N LEU A 27 -14.40 -9.96 23.42
CA LEU A 27 -15.81 -9.93 23.79
C LEU A 27 -16.46 -11.32 23.63
N ALA A 28 -16.17 -12.02 22.52
CA ALA A 28 -16.67 -13.38 22.31
C ALA A 28 -16.20 -14.35 23.39
N PHE A 29 -14.93 -14.27 23.81
CA PHE A 29 -14.38 -15.04 24.92
C PHE A 29 -15.06 -14.70 26.25
N GLN A 30 -15.30 -13.42 26.52
CA GLN A 30 -15.97 -12.99 27.74
C GLN A 30 -17.43 -13.48 27.81
N VAL A 31 -18.16 -13.47 26.69
CA VAL A 31 -19.55 -13.95 26.63
C VAL A 31 -19.61 -15.48 26.78
N THR A 32 -18.67 -16.21 26.18
CA THR A 32 -18.69 -17.68 26.20
C THR A 32 -18.14 -18.28 27.49
N LYS A 33 -17.09 -17.71 28.07
CA LYS A 33 -16.43 -18.23 29.27
C LYS A 33 -16.75 -17.45 30.55
N GLY A 34 -17.40 -16.30 30.46
CA GLY A 34 -17.70 -15.43 31.60
C GLY A 34 -16.50 -14.69 32.19
N GLU A 35 -15.30 -14.92 31.67
CA GLU A 35 -14.05 -14.35 32.18
C GLU A 35 -13.55 -13.19 31.31
N ARG A 36 -13.09 -12.12 31.97
CA ARG A 36 -12.37 -11.03 31.31
C ARG A 36 -10.90 -11.39 31.23
N VAL A 37 -10.37 -11.42 30.01
CA VAL A 37 -8.93 -11.57 29.80
C VAL A 37 -8.30 -10.18 29.79
N GLU A 38 -7.81 -9.73 30.94
CA GLU A 38 -7.24 -8.38 31.12
C GLU A 38 -6.14 -8.04 30.11
N THR A 39 -5.34 -9.04 29.72
CA THR A 39 -4.29 -8.90 28.70
C THR A 39 -4.82 -8.36 27.37
N PHE A 40 -5.99 -8.83 26.90
CA PHE A 40 -6.55 -8.33 25.64
C PHE A 40 -6.91 -6.84 25.76
N TYR A 41 -7.55 -6.45 26.85
CA TYR A 41 -7.92 -5.05 27.09
C TYR A 41 -6.69 -4.16 27.21
N ALA A 42 -5.65 -4.60 27.92
CA ALA A 42 -4.39 -3.87 28.04
C ALA A 42 -3.71 -3.69 26.67
N LEU A 43 -3.66 -4.74 25.85
CA LEU A 43 -3.11 -4.66 24.49
C LEU A 43 -3.94 -3.74 23.59
N ILE A 44 -5.27 -3.79 23.67
CA ILE A 44 -6.17 -2.91 22.91
C ILE A 44 -5.95 -1.44 23.29
N VAL A 45 -5.95 -1.11 24.58
CA VAL A 45 -5.72 0.25 25.06
C VAL A 45 -4.33 0.75 24.66
N PHE A 46 -3.30 -0.09 24.84
CA PHE A 46 -1.93 0.25 24.45
C PHE A 46 -1.80 0.50 22.94
N THR A 47 -2.37 -0.38 22.11
CA THR A 47 -2.29 -0.27 20.65
C THR A 47 -3.06 0.95 20.14
N TYR A 48 -4.25 1.26 20.65
CA TYR A 48 -4.95 2.50 20.32
C TYR A 48 -4.16 3.73 20.75
N GLY A 49 -3.65 3.76 21.99
CA GLY A 49 -2.85 4.86 22.51
C GLY A 49 -1.60 5.10 21.67
N ALA A 50 -0.86 4.03 21.33
CA ALA A 50 0.29 4.09 20.45
C ALA A 50 -0.09 4.59 19.05
N THR A 51 -1.22 4.14 18.49
CA THR A 51 -1.70 4.57 17.17
C THR A 51 -2.05 6.07 17.14
N ILE A 52 -2.73 6.57 18.19
CA ILE A 52 -3.04 7.99 18.33
C ILE A 52 -1.76 8.81 18.47
N LEU A 53 -0.85 8.38 19.35
CA LEU A 53 0.45 9.04 19.52
C LEU A 53 1.22 9.09 18.20
N TYR A 54 1.20 8.00 17.43
CA TYR A 54 1.84 7.95 16.12
C TYR A 54 1.23 8.91 15.11
N ALA A 55 -0.10 9.01 15.07
CA ALA A 55 -0.79 9.96 14.20
C ALA A 55 -0.42 11.41 14.54
N LEU A 56 -0.33 11.76 15.82
CA LEU A 56 0.08 13.10 16.28
C LEU A 56 1.54 13.41 15.93
N ILE A 57 2.45 12.44 16.10
CA ILE A 57 3.87 12.61 15.72
C ILE A 57 3.99 12.76 14.20
N LEU A 58 3.26 11.97 13.42
CA LEU A 58 3.32 11.99 11.95
C LEU A 58 2.93 13.35 11.36
N GLN A 59 2.04 14.10 12.01
CA GLN A 59 1.67 15.47 11.62
C GLN A 59 2.86 16.43 11.63
N HIS A 60 3.83 16.21 12.52
CA HIS A 60 5.01 17.07 12.67
C HIS A 60 6.20 16.62 11.82
N LEU A 61 6.15 15.41 11.23
CA LEU A 61 7.23 14.87 10.43
C LEU A 61 7.11 15.28 8.95
N VAL A 62 8.13 16.00 8.47
CA VAL A 62 8.23 16.46 7.08
C VAL A 62 9.37 15.77 6.32
N ARG A 63 10.47 15.39 7.00
CA ARG A 63 11.65 14.82 6.33
C ARG A 63 11.45 13.33 5.99
N SER A 64 11.65 12.96 4.72
CA SER A 64 11.48 11.58 4.21
C SER A 64 12.31 10.54 4.97
N GLU A 65 13.55 10.85 5.35
CA GLU A 65 14.40 9.92 6.12
C GLU A 65 13.84 9.61 7.51
N VAL A 66 13.26 10.62 8.16
CA VAL A 66 12.67 10.48 9.50
C VAL A 66 11.38 9.67 9.42
N LEU A 67 10.57 9.86 8.37
CA LEU A 67 9.37 9.06 8.12
C LEU A 67 9.69 7.57 7.97
N VAL A 68 10.76 7.23 7.24
CA VAL A 68 11.19 5.83 7.08
C VAL A 68 11.67 5.24 8.41
N ARG A 69 12.48 5.97 9.19
CA ARG A 69 12.91 5.52 10.54
C ARG A 69 11.72 5.34 11.48
N PHE A 70 10.75 6.25 11.42
CA PHE A 70 9.52 6.18 12.18
C PHE A 70 8.73 4.92 11.83
N ALA A 71 8.52 4.62 10.55
CA ALA A 71 7.84 3.40 10.11
C ALA A 71 8.51 2.12 10.65
N TRP A 72 9.85 2.06 10.65
CA TRP A 72 10.59 0.94 11.25
C TRP A 72 10.34 0.80 12.76
N GLY A 73 10.28 1.92 13.49
CA GLY A 73 9.90 1.92 14.91
C GLY A 73 8.48 1.41 15.14
N GLN A 74 7.52 1.82 14.30
CA GLN A 74 6.14 1.34 14.39
C GLN A 74 6.05 -0.18 14.17
N ILE A 75 6.71 -0.71 13.14
CA ILE A 75 6.75 -2.13 12.82
C ILE A 75 7.39 -2.93 13.95
N ALA A 76 8.50 -2.45 14.52
CA ALA A 76 9.16 -3.12 15.64
C ALA A 76 8.24 -3.22 16.86
N ILE A 77 7.52 -2.14 17.18
CA ILE A 77 6.56 -2.13 18.30
C ILE A 77 5.38 -3.07 18.00
N ASP A 78 4.92 -3.16 16.75
CA ASP A 78 3.87 -4.12 16.36
C ASP A 78 4.31 -5.56 16.55
N PHE A 79 5.52 -5.93 16.12
CA PHE A 79 6.02 -7.28 16.34
C PHE A 79 6.19 -7.62 17.83
N ILE A 80 6.52 -6.64 18.67
CA ILE A 80 6.56 -6.84 20.13
C ILE A 80 5.15 -7.08 20.68
N VAL A 81 4.18 -6.25 20.29
CA VAL A 81 2.77 -6.40 20.70
C VAL A 81 2.22 -7.75 20.25
N GLU A 82 2.48 -8.15 19.01
CA GLU A 82 2.10 -9.44 18.46
C GLU A 82 2.79 -10.60 19.18
N SER A 83 4.09 -10.48 19.47
CA SER A 83 4.81 -11.47 20.30
C SER A 83 4.13 -11.67 21.65
N VAL A 84 3.78 -10.57 22.33
CA VAL A 84 3.13 -10.60 23.65
C VAL A 84 1.74 -11.22 23.54
N LEU A 85 0.98 -10.86 22.50
CA LEU A 85 -0.32 -11.44 22.23
C LEU A 85 -0.24 -12.96 22.02
N ILE A 86 0.67 -13.41 21.14
CA ILE A 86 0.90 -14.83 20.83
C ILE A 86 1.32 -15.58 22.10
N ALA A 87 2.30 -15.05 22.83
CA ALA A 87 2.80 -15.59 24.09
C ALA A 87 1.66 -15.86 25.10
N ARG A 88 0.77 -14.88 25.27
CA ARG A 88 -0.33 -14.92 26.23
C ARG A 88 -1.51 -15.80 25.81
N THR A 89 -1.60 -16.13 24.52
CA THR A 89 -2.76 -16.83 23.93
C THR A 89 -2.48 -18.28 23.53
N GLY A 90 -1.34 -18.84 23.98
CA GLY A 90 -0.99 -20.24 23.75
C GLY A 90 0.36 -20.45 23.06
N GLY A 91 1.10 -19.38 22.77
CA GLY A 91 2.41 -19.45 22.15
C GLY A 91 2.35 -20.06 20.75
N ILE A 92 3.04 -21.19 20.53
CA ILE A 92 3.05 -21.86 19.22
C ILE A 92 1.66 -22.36 18.78
N GLU A 93 0.78 -22.68 19.72
CA GLU A 93 -0.60 -23.11 19.48
C GLU A 93 -1.56 -21.92 19.29
N SER A 94 -1.07 -20.68 19.40
CA SER A 94 -1.91 -19.49 19.29
C SER A 94 -2.47 -19.31 17.88
N PRO A 95 -3.78 -19.04 17.73
CA PRO A 95 -4.36 -18.70 16.43
C PRO A 95 -3.88 -17.34 15.90
N PHE A 96 -3.26 -16.52 16.74
CA PHE A 96 -2.77 -15.20 16.39
C PHE A 96 -1.38 -15.20 15.74
N SER A 97 -0.73 -16.37 15.60
CA SER A 97 0.53 -16.52 14.86
C SER A 97 0.42 -16.05 13.40
N VAL A 98 -0.78 -16.12 12.80
CA VAL A 98 -1.07 -15.60 11.46
C VAL A 98 -0.89 -14.08 11.35
N LEU A 99 -0.98 -13.34 12.46
CA LEU A 99 -0.82 -11.89 12.45
C LEU A 99 0.57 -11.47 11.99
N TYR A 100 1.61 -12.25 12.30
CA TYR A 100 2.95 -12.02 11.79
C TYR A 100 3.01 -12.04 10.26
N VAL A 101 2.27 -12.95 9.62
CA VAL A 101 2.21 -13.02 8.15
C VAL A 101 1.67 -11.70 7.59
N ILE A 102 0.61 -11.18 8.20
CA ILE A 102 -0.02 -9.96 7.72
C ILE A 102 0.88 -8.76 7.99
N SER A 103 1.48 -8.67 9.18
CA SER A 103 2.36 -7.56 9.53
C SER A 103 3.65 -7.54 8.71
N VAL A 104 4.21 -8.70 8.36
CA VAL A 104 5.29 -8.82 7.36
C VAL A 104 4.84 -8.33 5.98
N THR A 105 3.61 -8.68 5.58
CA THR A 105 3.04 -8.24 4.30
C THR A 105 2.91 -6.72 4.24
N VAL A 106 2.31 -6.11 5.27
CA VAL A 106 2.11 -4.66 5.33
C VAL A 106 3.47 -3.94 5.47
N ALA A 107 4.40 -4.48 6.26
CA ALA A 107 5.74 -3.93 6.37
C ALA A 107 6.49 -3.92 5.03
N SER A 108 6.26 -4.91 4.16
CA SER A 108 6.85 -4.97 2.81
C SER A 108 6.46 -3.77 1.92
N LEU A 109 5.36 -3.08 2.24
CA LEU A 109 4.95 -1.86 1.54
C LEU A 109 5.87 -0.67 1.82
N VAL A 110 6.66 -0.70 2.90
CA VAL A 110 7.59 0.39 3.26
C VAL A 110 8.67 0.55 2.18
N PRO A 111 8.94 1.78 1.68
CA PRO A 111 9.85 2.04 0.56
C PRO A 111 11.33 1.82 0.89
N ARG A 112 11.74 0.56 0.95
CA ARG A 112 13.13 0.13 1.02
C ARG A 112 13.30 -1.24 0.36
N ARG A 113 14.50 -1.54 -0.12
CA ARG A 113 14.81 -2.88 -0.66
C ARG A 113 14.80 -3.91 0.45
N ARG A 114 14.30 -5.11 0.13
CA ARG A 114 14.34 -6.30 1.00
C ARG A 114 13.63 -6.17 2.36
N VAL A 115 12.70 -5.23 2.52
CA VAL A 115 11.98 -5.07 3.80
C VAL A 115 11.25 -6.35 4.18
N GLY A 116 10.52 -6.96 3.23
CA GLY A 116 9.76 -8.18 3.51
C GLY A 116 10.60 -9.33 4.04
N LEU A 117 11.79 -9.57 3.46
CA LEU A 117 12.72 -10.59 3.95
C LEU A 117 13.30 -10.24 5.33
N LEU A 118 13.65 -8.97 5.57
CA LEU A 118 14.17 -8.54 6.88
C LEU A 118 13.12 -8.71 7.98
N THR A 119 11.88 -8.32 7.72
CA THR A 119 10.78 -8.43 8.68
C THR A 119 10.36 -9.88 8.89
N ALA A 120 10.37 -10.71 7.86
CA ALA A 120 10.15 -12.15 7.98
C ALA A 120 11.22 -12.81 8.87
N SER A 121 12.50 -12.53 8.61
CA SER A 121 13.60 -13.03 9.44
C SER A 121 13.47 -12.59 10.90
N LEU A 122 13.09 -11.33 11.14
CA LEU A 122 12.84 -10.82 12.49
C LEU A 122 11.68 -11.57 13.17
N CYS A 123 10.57 -11.82 12.46
CA CYS A 123 9.45 -12.60 12.99
C CYS A 123 9.86 -14.04 13.31
N ILE A 124 10.67 -14.68 12.48
CA ILE A 124 11.19 -16.03 12.73
C ILE A 124 12.04 -16.06 14.00
N ILE A 125 12.89 -15.06 14.20
CA ILE A 125 13.72 -14.95 15.41
C ILE A 125 12.83 -14.73 16.65
N LEU A 126 11.89 -13.79 16.59
CA LEU A 126 10.99 -13.50 17.72
C LEU A 126 10.09 -14.70 18.06
N PHE A 127 9.48 -15.31 17.04
CA PHE A 127 8.63 -16.48 17.21
C PHE A 127 9.43 -17.72 17.65
N GLY A 128 10.66 -17.88 17.15
CA GLY A 128 11.58 -18.94 17.56
C GLY A 128 12.01 -18.77 19.02
N LEU A 129 12.35 -17.55 19.43
CA LEU A 129 12.67 -17.24 20.83
C LEU A 129 11.48 -17.55 21.74
N LEU A 130 10.28 -17.12 21.35
CA LEU A 130 9.04 -17.39 22.08
C LEU A 130 8.78 -18.89 22.20
N THR A 131 8.88 -19.62 21.09
CA THR A 131 8.70 -21.08 21.05
C THR A 131 9.72 -21.80 21.92
N ASN A 132 10.98 -21.36 21.88
CA ASN A 132 12.06 -21.94 22.66
C ASN A 132 11.85 -21.72 24.17
N LEU A 133 11.45 -20.50 24.56
CA LEU A 133 11.08 -20.16 25.93
C LEU A 133 9.89 -21.01 26.42
N GLN A 134 8.93 -21.29 25.53
CA GLN A 134 7.78 -22.15 25.82
C GLN A 134 8.19 -23.61 26.01
N LEU A 135 9.08 -24.13 25.16
CA LEU A 135 9.52 -25.53 25.18
C LEU A 135 10.35 -25.86 26.42
N TYR A 136 11.24 -24.94 26.83
CA TYR A 136 12.12 -25.15 27.99
C TYR A 136 11.50 -24.74 29.33
N GLY A 137 10.26 -24.24 29.35
CA GLY A 137 9.58 -23.87 30.60
C GLY A 137 10.23 -22.71 31.37
N LEU A 138 11.15 -21.96 30.76
CA LEU A 138 11.92 -20.90 31.44
C LEU A 138 11.06 -19.75 31.99
N THR A 139 9.79 -19.67 31.58
CA THR A 139 8.82 -18.64 31.99
C THR A 139 7.76 -19.15 32.97
N GLU A 140 7.91 -20.38 33.48
CA GLU A 140 7.04 -21.02 34.48
C GLU A 140 6.85 -20.18 35.75
N THR A 141 7.86 -19.43 36.15
CA THR A 141 7.85 -18.65 37.39
C THR A 141 6.90 -17.45 37.39
N TRP A 142 6.48 -16.97 36.21
CA TRP A 142 5.66 -15.74 36.10
C TRP A 142 4.24 -15.97 35.55
N GLY A 143 3.86 -17.19 35.18
CA GLY A 143 2.51 -17.49 34.64
C GLY A 143 2.19 -16.76 33.33
N TRP A 144 3.22 -16.30 32.61
CA TRP A 144 3.09 -15.52 31.38
C TRP A 144 2.93 -16.38 30.13
N LEU A 145 3.47 -17.59 30.13
CA LEU A 145 3.48 -18.48 28.98
C LEU A 145 2.88 -19.84 29.37
N PRO A 146 1.78 -20.28 28.74
CA PRO A 146 1.23 -21.62 28.96
C PRO A 146 2.18 -22.70 28.44
N HIS A 147 2.20 -23.86 29.11
CA HIS A 147 2.90 -25.04 28.59
C HIS A 147 2.36 -25.43 27.22
N THR A 148 3.30 -25.71 26.32
CA THR A 148 2.96 -26.38 25.07
C THR A 148 2.46 -27.78 25.39
N ARG A 149 1.36 -28.18 24.76
CA ARG A 149 0.86 -29.57 24.81
C ARG A 149 1.57 -30.45 23.80
N LEU A 150 2.31 -29.84 22.89
CA LEU A 150 3.03 -30.50 21.81
C LEU A 150 4.36 -31.07 22.29
N SER A 151 4.73 -32.22 21.73
CA SER A 151 6.07 -32.78 21.82
C SER A 151 7.10 -31.83 21.21
N ALA A 152 8.38 -31.98 21.58
CA ALA A 152 9.48 -31.22 20.98
C ALA A 152 9.54 -31.39 19.44
N ALA A 153 9.24 -32.59 18.94
CA ALA A 153 9.21 -32.87 17.51
C ALA A 153 8.05 -32.13 16.80
N GLU A 154 6.86 -32.13 17.40
CA GLU A 154 5.68 -31.44 16.88
C GLU A 154 5.87 -29.91 16.93
N THR A 155 6.50 -29.41 18.00
CA THR A 155 6.87 -28.00 18.15
C THR A 155 7.85 -27.58 17.06
N LEU A 156 8.88 -28.39 16.78
CA LEU A 156 9.83 -28.13 15.71
C LEU A 156 9.16 -28.14 14.33
N GLN A 157 8.26 -29.10 14.08
CA GLN A 157 7.51 -29.18 12.84
C GLN A 157 6.61 -27.96 12.64
N ALA A 158 5.82 -27.58 13.64
CA ALA A 158 4.95 -26.42 13.60
C ALA A 158 5.75 -25.12 13.41
N PHE A 159 6.87 -24.97 14.13
CA PHE A 159 7.78 -23.85 13.94
C PHE A 159 8.32 -23.79 12.50
N GLY A 160 8.72 -24.93 11.93
CA GLY A 160 9.18 -25.02 10.55
C GLY A 160 8.13 -24.55 9.53
N VAL A 161 6.86 -24.92 9.75
CA VAL A 161 5.74 -24.46 8.89
C VAL A 161 5.55 -22.95 8.99
N TYR A 162 5.52 -22.38 10.20
CA TYR A 162 5.39 -20.93 10.38
C TYR A 162 6.58 -20.17 9.81
N ALA A 163 7.81 -20.64 10.06
CA ALA A 163 9.02 -20.01 9.54
C ALA A 163 9.03 -20.01 8.00
N LEU A 164 8.64 -21.13 7.38
CA LEU A 164 8.48 -21.20 5.93
C LEU A 164 7.41 -20.23 5.44
N ALA A 165 6.25 -20.17 6.10
CA ALA A 165 5.18 -19.23 5.74
C ALA A 165 5.66 -17.77 5.81
N PHE A 166 6.34 -17.38 6.89
CA PHE A 166 6.89 -16.03 7.04
C PHE A 166 7.91 -15.71 5.95
N LEU A 167 8.82 -16.64 5.61
CA LEU A 167 9.79 -16.45 4.53
C LEU A 167 9.13 -16.32 3.17
N VAL A 168 8.21 -17.23 2.83
CA VAL A 168 7.52 -17.23 1.54
C VAL A 168 6.71 -15.95 1.37
N VAL A 169 5.96 -15.55 2.39
CA VAL A 169 5.17 -14.32 2.33
C VAL A 169 6.07 -13.09 2.33
N GLY A 170 7.10 -13.02 3.18
CA GLY A 170 8.06 -11.92 3.15
C GLY A 170 8.78 -11.77 1.81
N PHE A 171 9.12 -12.89 1.15
CA PHE A 171 9.70 -12.89 -0.19
C PHE A 171 8.68 -12.42 -1.23
N LEU A 172 7.49 -13.03 -1.27
CA LEU A 172 6.47 -12.75 -2.28
C LEU A 172 5.92 -11.32 -2.16
N SER A 173 5.56 -10.89 -0.95
CA SER A 173 5.09 -9.53 -0.68
C SER A 173 6.19 -8.50 -0.96
N GLY A 174 7.45 -8.80 -0.64
CA GLY A 174 8.58 -7.96 -0.99
C GLY A 174 8.78 -7.84 -2.51
N ALA A 175 8.76 -8.96 -3.22
CA ALA A 175 8.88 -8.99 -4.68
C ALA A 175 7.71 -8.28 -5.38
N LEU A 176 6.48 -8.48 -4.90
CA LEU A 176 5.29 -7.81 -5.40
C LEU A 176 5.34 -6.29 -5.16
N ALA A 177 5.79 -5.87 -3.97
CA ALA A 177 5.96 -4.45 -3.66
C ALA A 177 7.02 -3.80 -4.57
N ASP A 178 8.11 -4.50 -4.89
CA ASP A 178 9.13 -4.01 -5.82
C ASP A 178 8.63 -3.98 -7.27
N GLN A 179 7.86 -4.99 -7.71
CA GLN A 179 7.22 -5.00 -9.02
C GLN A 179 6.21 -3.87 -9.17
N LEU A 180 5.36 -3.64 -8.17
CA LEU A 180 4.37 -2.57 -8.18
C LEU A 180 5.03 -1.19 -8.30
N ARG A 181 6.15 -0.96 -7.59
CA ARG A 181 6.91 0.29 -7.70
C ARG A 181 7.51 0.49 -9.08
N THR A 182 8.05 -0.57 -9.68
CA THR A 182 8.64 -0.51 -11.02
C THR A 182 7.56 -0.24 -12.06
N ALA A 183 6.39 -0.87 -11.92
CA ALA A 183 5.25 -0.65 -12.78
C ALA A 183 4.73 0.80 -12.69
N ASP A 184 4.62 1.34 -11.47
CA ASP A 184 4.16 2.71 -11.24
C ASP A 184 5.13 3.74 -11.85
N GLN A 185 6.44 3.53 -11.69
CA GLN A 185 7.46 4.36 -12.34
C GLN A 185 7.35 4.32 -13.88
N SER A 186 7.20 3.12 -14.46
CA SER A 186 7.05 2.99 -15.91
C SER A 186 5.77 3.64 -16.43
N LEU A 187 4.67 3.60 -15.67
CA LEU A 187 3.43 4.29 -16.01
C LEU A 187 3.62 5.81 -16.00
N GLN A 188 4.26 6.36 -14.97
CA GLN A 188 4.55 7.79 -14.88
C GLN A 188 5.46 8.27 -16.02
N GLU A 189 6.47 7.50 -16.39
CA GLU A 189 7.35 7.82 -17.52
C GLU A 189 6.58 7.83 -18.86
N LYS A 190 5.69 6.86 -19.07
CA LYS A 190 4.84 6.79 -20.27
C LYS A 190 3.86 7.95 -20.33
N GLU A 191 3.23 8.30 -19.21
CA GLU A 191 2.31 9.43 -19.12
C GLU A 191 3.01 10.75 -19.45
N GLN A 192 4.19 10.98 -18.86
CA GLN A 192 5.03 12.14 -19.20
C GLN A 192 5.46 12.14 -20.67
N GLY A 193 5.81 10.98 -21.22
CA GLY A 193 6.14 10.82 -22.64
C GLY A 193 4.98 11.20 -23.57
N LEU A 194 3.76 10.72 -23.26
CA LEU A 194 2.55 11.07 -23.99
C LEU A 194 2.25 12.57 -23.91
N HIS A 195 2.37 13.18 -22.74
CA HIS A 195 2.20 14.62 -22.59
C HIS A 195 3.20 15.42 -23.42
N ARG A 196 4.48 15.02 -23.42
CA ARG A 196 5.51 15.67 -24.26
C ARG A 196 5.23 15.51 -25.75
N LEU A 197 4.80 14.33 -26.18
CA LEU A 197 4.46 14.08 -27.58
C LEU A 197 3.25 14.92 -28.04
N ARG A 198 2.21 15.02 -27.20
CA ARG A 198 1.04 15.88 -27.47
C ARG A 198 1.44 17.35 -27.57
N ALA A 199 2.19 17.86 -26.59
CA ALA A 199 2.67 19.24 -26.59
C ALA A 199 3.56 19.54 -27.81
N PHE A 200 4.41 18.59 -28.21
CA PHE A 200 5.23 18.73 -29.43
C PHE A 200 4.37 18.80 -30.69
N HIS A 201 3.38 17.92 -30.83
CA HIS A 201 2.46 17.92 -31.96
C HIS A 201 1.64 19.22 -32.04
N GLU A 202 1.08 19.68 -30.92
CA GLU A 202 0.36 20.95 -30.83
C GLU A 202 1.26 22.13 -31.21
N ASN A 203 2.50 22.17 -30.71
CA ASN A 203 3.46 23.22 -31.05
C ASN A 203 3.82 23.23 -32.54
N ILE A 204 3.97 22.06 -33.18
CA ILE A 204 4.20 21.99 -34.63
C ILE A 204 2.98 22.54 -35.37
N VAL A 205 1.78 22.02 -35.10
CA VAL A 205 0.54 22.45 -35.78
C VAL A 205 0.34 23.96 -35.63
N ASN A 206 0.63 24.51 -34.44
CA ASN A 206 0.49 25.92 -34.16
C ASN A 206 1.60 26.81 -34.76
N SER A 207 2.76 26.25 -35.11
CA SER A 207 3.89 27.01 -35.67
C SER A 207 4.00 26.93 -37.19
N ILE A 208 3.24 26.06 -37.84
CA ILE A 208 3.18 25.99 -39.32
C ILE A 208 2.48 27.26 -39.84
N SER A 209 3.14 27.97 -40.77
CA SER A 209 2.63 29.20 -41.39
C SER A 209 1.51 28.97 -42.41
N SER A 210 1.16 27.72 -42.67
CA SER A 210 0.02 27.34 -43.52
C SER A 210 -1.20 27.05 -42.65
N GLY A 211 -2.37 27.49 -43.09
CA GLY A 211 -3.63 27.18 -42.40
C GLY A 211 -3.91 25.68 -42.44
N VAL A 212 -4.01 25.05 -41.27
CA VAL A 212 -4.34 23.65 -41.09
C VAL A 212 -5.61 23.54 -40.27
N PHE A 213 -6.56 22.76 -40.78
CA PHE A 213 -7.75 22.35 -40.05
C PHE A 213 -8.01 20.86 -40.23
N THR A 214 -8.62 20.23 -39.24
CA THR A 214 -9.06 18.83 -39.34
C THR A 214 -10.56 18.74 -39.22
N THR A 215 -11.13 17.65 -39.75
CA THR A 215 -12.58 17.37 -39.66
C THR A 215 -12.82 15.96 -39.14
N ASP A 216 -14.00 15.72 -38.58
CA ASP A 216 -14.47 14.38 -38.25
C ASP A 216 -15.00 13.62 -39.48
N ALA A 217 -15.50 12.41 -39.28
CA ALA A 217 -16.08 11.59 -40.35
C ALA A 217 -17.32 12.20 -41.02
N HIS A 218 -17.96 13.20 -40.39
CA HIS A 218 -19.12 13.92 -40.89
C HIS A 218 -18.74 15.27 -41.54
N GLY A 219 -17.45 15.63 -41.54
CA GLY A 219 -16.94 16.88 -42.09
C GLY A 219 -17.10 18.09 -41.16
N LEU A 220 -17.34 17.88 -39.87
CA LEU A 220 -17.36 18.95 -38.87
C LEU A 220 -15.92 19.31 -38.47
N ILE A 221 -15.58 20.60 -38.41
CA ILE A 221 -14.24 21.05 -38.04
C ILE A 221 -13.93 20.69 -36.59
N THR A 222 -12.83 19.97 -36.37
CA THR A 222 -12.38 19.49 -35.05
C THR A 222 -11.12 20.20 -34.55
N SER A 223 -10.28 20.71 -35.44
CA SER A 223 -9.14 21.55 -35.08
C SER A 223 -8.91 22.64 -36.12
N PHE A 224 -8.36 23.76 -35.68
CA PHE A 224 -8.10 24.94 -36.50
C PHE A 224 -6.86 25.63 -35.93
N ASN A 225 -5.76 25.70 -36.69
CA ASN A 225 -4.51 26.27 -36.18
C ASN A 225 -4.49 27.82 -36.32
N PRO A 226 -3.58 28.53 -35.62
CA PRO A 226 -3.51 30.00 -35.67
C PRO A 226 -3.28 30.57 -37.07
N ALA A 227 -2.51 29.88 -37.92
CA ALA A 227 -2.31 30.33 -39.31
C ALA A 227 -3.59 30.26 -40.15
N ALA A 228 -4.50 29.32 -39.85
CA ALA A 228 -5.82 29.27 -40.48
C ALA A 228 -6.72 30.39 -39.97
N GLU A 229 -6.62 30.77 -38.68
CA GLU A 229 -7.32 31.93 -38.13
C GLU A 229 -6.88 33.22 -38.82
N GLU A 230 -5.58 33.42 -38.97
CA GLU A 230 -5.01 34.60 -39.62
C GLU A 230 -5.38 34.66 -41.11
N ALA A 231 -5.32 33.53 -41.82
CA ALA A 231 -5.63 33.47 -43.25
C ALA A 231 -7.12 33.67 -43.58
N THR A 232 -8.01 33.25 -42.68
CA THR A 232 -9.46 33.22 -42.94
C THR A 232 -10.24 34.30 -42.18
N GLY A 233 -9.66 34.86 -41.12
CA GLY A 233 -10.29 35.81 -40.21
C GLY A 233 -11.27 35.18 -39.21
N TYR A 234 -11.46 33.85 -39.24
CA TYR A 234 -12.31 33.14 -38.27
C TYR A 234 -11.50 32.60 -37.11
N SER A 235 -12.00 32.73 -35.89
CA SER A 235 -11.42 32.05 -34.72
C SER A 235 -11.81 30.58 -34.64
N SER A 236 -10.97 29.75 -34.02
CA SER A 236 -11.19 28.33 -33.79
C SER A 236 -12.54 28.08 -33.08
N GLU A 237 -12.90 28.90 -32.08
CA GLU A 237 -14.19 28.79 -31.38
C GLU A 237 -15.40 29.04 -32.30
N GLN A 238 -15.28 29.89 -33.32
CA GLN A 238 -16.38 30.21 -34.24
C GLN A 238 -16.64 29.11 -35.29
N VAL A 239 -15.64 28.30 -35.58
CA VAL A 239 -15.69 27.26 -36.63
C VAL A 239 -15.77 25.85 -36.06
N HIS A 240 -15.40 25.65 -34.80
CA HIS A 240 -15.43 24.35 -34.14
C HIS A 240 -16.85 23.72 -34.19
N GLY A 241 -16.93 22.46 -34.60
CA GLY A 241 -18.18 21.71 -34.71
C GLY A 241 -19.07 22.12 -35.90
N ARG A 242 -18.63 23.03 -36.77
CA ARG A 242 -19.37 23.42 -37.97
C ARG A 242 -18.88 22.66 -39.22
N PRO A 243 -19.75 22.40 -40.21
CA PRO A 243 -19.34 21.77 -41.46
C PRO A 243 -18.34 22.65 -42.20
N TRP A 244 -17.18 22.11 -42.57
CA TRP A 244 -16.13 22.90 -43.25
C TRP A 244 -16.63 23.52 -44.56
N ARG A 245 -17.52 22.82 -45.28
CA ARG A 245 -18.10 23.29 -46.55
C ARG A 245 -18.91 24.57 -46.38
N GLU A 246 -19.62 24.71 -45.27
CA GLU A 246 -20.41 25.90 -44.97
C GLU A 246 -19.51 27.07 -44.57
N VAL A 247 -18.51 26.80 -43.73
CA VAL A 247 -17.55 27.83 -43.26
C VAL A 247 -16.77 28.43 -44.42
N PHE A 248 -16.33 27.60 -45.36
CA PHE A 248 -15.56 28.02 -46.54
C PHE A 248 -16.40 28.29 -47.79
N ASN A 249 -17.73 28.16 -47.68
CA ASN A 249 -18.67 28.31 -48.78
C ASN A 249 -18.26 27.53 -50.05
N TRP A 250 -17.72 26.32 -49.85
CA TRP A 250 -17.19 25.48 -50.93
C TRP A 250 -18.32 24.77 -51.67
N GLN A 251 -18.47 25.09 -52.94
CA GLN A 251 -19.38 24.39 -53.85
C GLN A 251 -18.55 23.45 -54.73
N PRO A 252 -18.87 22.15 -54.80
CA PRO A 252 -18.22 21.27 -55.76
C PRO A 252 -18.53 21.79 -57.17
N GLU A 253 -17.50 22.14 -57.93
CA GLU A 253 -17.64 22.35 -59.37
C GLU A 253 -18.09 21.01 -59.99
N GLY A 254 -19.28 21.03 -60.59
CA GLY A 254 -19.91 20.01 -61.45
C GLY A 254 -19.41 18.56 -61.34
N LEU A 255 -20.17 17.71 -60.65
CA LEU A 255 -20.30 16.31 -61.06
C LEU A 255 -21.45 16.24 -62.07
N GLU A 256 -21.14 16.43 -63.35
CA GLU A 256 -21.93 15.87 -64.48
C GLU A 256 -21.42 14.46 -64.82
#